data_AF-A0A8D8SYY1-F1
#
_entry.id   AF-A0A8D8SYY1-F1
#
_cell.length_a   1.000
_cell.length_b   1.000
_cell.length_c   1.000
_cell.angle_alpha   90.00
_cell.angle_beta   90.00
_cell.angle_gamma   90.00
#
_symmetry.space_group_name_H-M   'P 1'
#
loop_
_entity.id
_entity.type
_entity.pdbx_description
1 polymer ?
#
loop_
_entity_poly.entity_id
_entity_poly.type
_entity_poly.pdbx_seq_one_letter_code
_entity_poly.pdbx_strand_id
1 'polypeptide(L)'
;MKCQILRFFNACSDKFNPLYDNCVRRILVMDLGCAPEDLSPEDRPSYIRSLVDLSQERSVCALGGLLSFLDKSLARLTLGAYECNILAVKYLSLDNILWMDTDTLMNLQIFAPKDHPSSFKWSWNRSKEGFSIFGLFNQCASKLGTRRMRTLMSQPTKDRYVIESRLEVIKFCLESRHAPVVKNIRENISHVQCVSKILTHLKNGLATVNHWLLLHKVHSI
;
A
#
# COMPACT_ATOMS: atom_id res chain seq x y z
N MET A 1 2.14 22.82 10.57
CA MET A 1 1.96 21.74 9.56
C MET A 1 0.75 21.94 8.64
N LYS A 2 -0.42 22.38 9.12
CA LYS A 2 -1.60 22.64 8.25
C LYS A 2 -1.38 23.70 7.15
N CYS A 3 -0.54 24.72 7.38
CA CYS A 3 -0.31 25.81 6.41
C CYS A 3 0.59 25.47 5.21
N GLN A 4 1.39 24.40 5.26
CA GLN A 4 2.30 24.05 4.14
C GLN A 4 1.62 23.18 3.08
N ILE A 5 0.67 22.32 3.48
CA ILE A 5 -0.06 21.44 2.56
C ILE A 5 -1.03 22.27 1.69
N LEU A 6 -1.72 23.25 2.27
CA LEU A 6 -2.60 24.16 1.53
C LEU A 6 -1.85 25.06 0.54
N ARG A 7 -0.61 25.46 0.85
CA ARG A 7 0.24 26.21 -0.10
C ARG A 7 0.69 25.38 -1.29
N PHE A 8 0.88 24.07 -1.13
CA PHE A 8 1.19 23.17 -2.24
C PHE A 8 0.01 23.02 -3.22
N PHE A 9 -1.23 22.93 -2.72
CA PHE A 9 -2.40 22.81 -3.59
C PHE A 9 -2.81 24.13 -4.27
N ASN A 10 -2.64 25.28 -3.60
CA ASN A 10 -3.05 26.59 -4.16
C ASN A 10 -2.06 27.19 -5.17
N ALA A 11 -0.82 26.70 -5.26
CA ALA A 11 0.20 27.25 -6.16
C ALA A 11 0.18 26.66 -7.59
N CYS A 12 -0.69 25.69 -7.89
CA CYS A 12 -0.69 24.94 -9.16
C CYS A 12 -1.56 25.60 -10.26
N SER A 13 -1.76 26.93 -10.20
CA SER A 13 -2.69 27.64 -11.10
C SER A 13 -2.05 28.67 -12.04
N ASP A 14 -0.74 28.92 -11.95
CA ASP A 14 -0.08 29.97 -12.74
C ASP A 14 1.00 29.42 -13.68
N LYS A 15 0.95 29.89 -14.93
CA LYS A 15 1.64 29.38 -16.14
C LYS A 15 3.18 29.47 -16.16
N PHE A 16 3.83 29.72 -15.03
CA PHE A 16 5.28 29.54 -14.88
C PHE A 16 5.59 29.23 -13.41
N ASN A 17 5.51 27.95 -13.06
CA ASN A 17 5.65 27.53 -11.67
C ASN A 17 7.05 26.94 -11.43
N PRO A 18 8.01 27.67 -10.84
CA PRO A 18 9.34 27.12 -10.51
C PRO A 18 9.24 25.91 -9.56
N LEU A 19 8.10 25.72 -8.89
CA LEU A 19 7.81 24.51 -8.12
C LEU A 19 7.63 23.28 -9.01
N TYR A 20 6.95 23.43 -10.15
CA TYR A 20 6.68 22.35 -11.09
C TYR A 20 7.97 21.81 -11.73
N ASP A 21 8.83 22.69 -12.24
CA ASP A 21 10.12 22.28 -12.84
C ASP A 21 11.01 21.54 -11.83
N ASN A 22 11.00 21.99 -10.57
CA ASN A 22 11.70 21.31 -9.48
C ASN A 22 11.10 19.93 -9.15
N CYS A 23 9.77 19.79 -9.23
CA CYS A 23 9.10 18.50 -9.10
C CYS A 23 9.47 17.56 -10.25
N VAL A 24 9.43 18.04 -11.50
CA VAL A 24 9.82 17.26 -12.69
C VAL A 24 11.26 16.77 -12.58
N ARG A 25 12.21 17.67 -12.26
CA ARG A 25 13.62 17.30 -12.09
C ARG A 25 13.79 16.20 -11.04
N ARG A 26 13.12 16.33 -9.89
CA ARG A 26 13.17 15.33 -8.82
C ARG A 26 12.58 13.98 -9.25
N ILE A 27 11.47 13.99 -9.99
CA ILE A 27 10.84 12.76 -10.49
C ILE A 27 11.74 12.06 -11.50
N LEU A 28 12.37 12.79 -12.44
CA LEU A 28 13.20 12.20 -13.48
C LEU A 28 14.49 11.53 -12.98
N VAL A 29 14.99 11.95 -11.81
CA VAL A 29 16.18 11.37 -11.17
C VAL A 29 15.86 10.32 -10.11
N MET A 30 14.57 10.02 -9.87
CA MET A 30 14.21 9.03 -8.86
C MET A 30 14.68 7.64 -9.27
N ASP A 31 15.13 6.86 -8.29
CA ASP A 31 15.50 5.48 -8.50
C ASP A 31 14.34 4.54 -8.16
N LEU A 32 14.06 3.60 -9.06
CA LEU A 32 12.97 2.65 -8.91
C LEU A 32 13.54 1.24 -8.84
N GLY A 33 13.16 0.48 -7.81
CA GLY A 33 13.59 -0.91 -7.66
C GLY A 33 13.08 -1.85 -8.77
N CYS A 34 12.14 -1.41 -9.61
CA CYS A 34 11.67 -2.12 -10.79
C CYS A 34 12.36 -1.69 -12.09
N ALA A 35 13.40 -0.84 -12.03
CA ALA A 35 14.17 -0.45 -13.20
C ALA A 35 14.98 -1.66 -13.75
N PRO A 36 15.22 -1.72 -15.08
CA PRO A 36 16.14 -2.70 -15.66
C PRO A 36 17.54 -2.59 -15.06
N GLU A 37 18.23 -3.72 -14.87
CA GLU A 37 19.58 -3.76 -14.25
C GLU A 37 20.63 -3.01 -15.09
N ASP A 38 20.46 -2.94 -16.41
CA ASP A 38 21.38 -2.27 -17.34
C ASP A 38 20.98 -0.82 -17.70
N LEU A 39 20.10 -0.19 -16.91
CA LEU A 39 19.60 1.16 -17.23
C LEU A 39 20.69 2.22 -17.04
N SER A 40 21.20 2.76 -18.13
CA SER A 40 22.12 3.90 -18.14
C SER A 40 21.51 5.11 -17.41
N PRO A 41 22.31 5.92 -16.71
CA PRO A 41 21.82 7.16 -16.11
C PRO A 41 21.21 8.14 -17.11
N GLU A 42 21.63 8.08 -18.39
CA GLU A 42 21.10 8.91 -19.47
C GLU A 42 19.70 8.45 -19.93
N ASP A 43 19.40 7.15 -19.84
CA ASP A 43 18.13 6.56 -20.23
C ASP A 43 17.06 6.62 -19.13
N ARG A 44 17.48 6.85 -17.88
CA ARG A 44 16.59 6.94 -16.71
C ARG A 44 15.44 7.94 -16.91
N PRO A 45 15.64 9.18 -17.38
CA PRO A 45 14.54 10.12 -17.60
C PRO A 45 13.51 9.60 -18.60
N SER A 46 13.95 8.88 -19.65
CA SER A 46 13.06 8.30 -20.67
C SER A 46 12.22 7.17 -20.08
N TYR A 47 12.85 6.30 -19.27
CA TYR A 47 12.13 5.25 -18.55
C TYR A 47 11.08 5.85 -17.60
N ILE A 48 11.44 6.84 -16.78
CA ILE A 48 10.48 7.48 -15.87
C ILE A 48 9.32 8.13 -16.62
N ARG A 49 9.56 8.77 -17.78
CA ARG A 49 8.50 9.35 -18.61
C ARG A 49 7.52 8.31 -19.17
N SER A 50 7.96 7.07 -19.40
CA SER A 50 7.03 5.99 -19.77
C SER A 50 6.13 5.55 -18.61
N LEU A 51 6.54 5.81 -17.37
CA LEU A 51 5.82 5.43 -16.16
C LEU A 51 5.01 6.57 -15.56
N VAL A 52 5.35 7.81 -15.87
CA VAL A 52 4.74 9.02 -15.32
C VAL A 52 4.39 9.99 -16.44
N ASP A 53 3.11 10.20 -16.66
CA ASP A 53 2.53 11.28 -17.44
C ASP A 53 2.84 12.64 -16.80
N LEU A 54 3.82 13.33 -17.38
CA LEU A 54 4.22 14.67 -16.98
C LEU A 54 3.27 15.76 -17.51
N SER A 55 2.26 15.45 -18.33
CA SER A 55 1.31 16.48 -18.78
C SER A 55 0.37 16.91 -17.65
N GLN A 56 0.24 16.10 -16.60
CA GLN A 56 -0.68 16.31 -15.48
C GLN A 56 0.00 17.07 -14.33
N GLU A 57 0.01 18.40 -14.40
CA GLU A 57 0.74 19.26 -13.44
C GLU A 57 0.46 18.92 -11.97
N ARG A 58 -0.81 18.65 -11.63
CA ARG A 58 -1.22 18.35 -10.25
C ARG A 58 -0.66 17.02 -9.75
N SER A 59 -0.60 15.99 -10.60
CA SER A 59 -0.07 14.68 -10.21
C SER A 59 1.45 14.76 -10.03
N VAL A 60 2.13 15.48 -10.92
CA VAL A 60 3.57 15.75 -10.86
C VAL A 60 3.93 16.55 -9.60
N CYS A 61 3.19 17.61 -9.29
CA CYS A 61 3.39 18.40 -8.08
C CYS A 61 3.13 17.58 -6.80
N ALA A 62 2.08 16.75 -6.79
CA ALA A 62 1.77 15.87 -5.66
C ALA A 62 2.86 14.82 -5.45
N LEU A 63 3.31 14.16 -6.52
CA LEU A 63 4.39 13.17 -6.49
C LEU A 63 5.71 13.82 -6.06
N GLY A 64 6.10 14.93 -6.68
CA GLY A 64 7.34 15.65 -6.34
C GLY A 64 7.33 16.20 -4.90
N GLY A 65 6.17 16.65 -4.42
CA GLY A 65 5.97 17.05 -3.02
C GLY A 65 6.09 15.87 -2.05
N LEU A 66 5.52 14.72 -2.40
CA LEU A 66 5.67 13.48 -1.63
C LEU A 66 7.13 13.03 -1.57
N LEU A 67 7.84 13.01 -2.70
CA LEU A 67 9.26 12.69 -2.76
C LEU A 67 10.07 13.64 -1.87
N SER A 68 9.85 14.96 -1.99
CA SER A 68 10.54 15.93 -1.12
C SER A 68 10.21 15.74 0.36
N PHE A 69 8.99 15.33 0.69
CA PHE A 69 8.62 15.01 2.07
C PHE A 69 9.32 13.75 2.56
N LEU A 70 9.38 12.70 1.74
CA LEU A 70 10.09 11.47 2.05
C LEU A 70 11.57 11.77 2.31
N ASP A 71 12.26 12.46 1.40
CA ASP A 71 13.67 12.84 1.57
C ASP A 71 13.94 13.50 2.93
N LYS A 72 13.13 14.50 3.29
CA LYS A 72 13.27 15.29 4.53
C LYS A 72 12.86 14.52 5.79
N SER A 73 11.77 13.76 5.72
CA SER A 73 11.23 13.03 6.86
C SER A 73 12.09 11.81 7.17
N LEU A 74 12.60 11.14 6.15
CA LEU A 74 13.51 10.00 6.29
C LEU A 74 14.82 10.47 6.89
N ALA A 75 15.50 11.48 6.33
CA ALA A 75 16.74 12.01 6.91
C ALA A 75 16.62 12.31 8.43
N ARG A 76 15.46 12.78 8.89
CA ARG A 76 15.16 13.03 10.30
C ARG A 76 14.82 11.78 11.12
N LEU A 77 14.09 10.83 10.55
CA LEU A 77 13.62 9.62 11.24
C LEU A 77 14.66 8.52 11.27
N THR A 78 15.56 8.53 10.29
CA THR A 78 16.49 7.43 10.01
C THR A 78 17.91 7.74 10.45
N LEU A 79 18.19 8.99 10.88
CA LEU A 79 19.52 9.48 11.26
C LEU A 79 20.59 9.13 10.19
N GLY A 80 20.20 9.09 8.91
CA GLY A 80 21.09 8.71 7.81
C GLY A 80 21.34 7.20 7.65
N ALA A 81 20.74 6.33 8.46
CA ALA A 81 20.95 4.88 8.41
C ALA A 81 20.03 4.12 7.43
N TYR A 82 19.11 4.80 6.75
CA TYR A 82 18.11 4.14 5.90
C TYR A 82 17.95 4.87 4.57
N GLU A 83 18.19 4.14 3.48
CA GLU A 83 17.81 4.53 2.12
C GLU A 83 16.33 4.14 1.88
N CYS A 84 15.54 5.05 1.32
CA CYS A 84 14.17 4.74 0.92
C CYS A 84 14.15 4.31 -0.53
N ASN A 85 14.08 3.00 -0.72
CA ASN A 85 13.96 2.42 -2.05
C ASN A 85 12.50 2.51 -2.48
N ILE A 86 12.23 3.38 -3.44
CA ILE A 86 10.92 3.44 -4.10
C ILE A 86 10.86 2.24 -5.03
N LEU A 87 9.96 1.29 -4.76
CA LEU A 87 9.91 0.05 -5.53
C LEU A 87 9.29 0.24 -6.91
N ALA A 88 8.20 1.01 -6.98
CA ALA A 88 7.48 1.28 -8.20
C ALA A 88 6.57 2.50 -8.03
N VAL A 89 6.26 3.17 -9.13
CA VAL A 89 5.17 4.14 -9.25
C VAL A 89 4.05 3.48 -10.03
N LYS A 90 2.81 3.59 -9.54
CA LYS A 90 1.63 3.00 -10.19
C LYS A 90 0.51 4.01 -10.29
N TYR A 91 -0.12 4.07 -11.45
CA TYR A 91 -1.37 4.80 -11.63
C TYR A 91 -2.52 4.04 -10.99
N LEU A 92 -3.32 4.77 -10.22
CA LEU A 92 -4.60 4.29 -9.69
C LEU A 92 -5.71 4.91 -10.54
N SER A 93 -6.38 4.11 -11.37
CA SER A 93 -7.66 4.51 -11.96
C SER A 93 -8.77 4.32 -10.92
N LEU A 94 -9.61 5.34 -10.80
CA LEU A 94 -10.81 5.32 -9.96
C LEU A 94 -12.03 4.80 -10.72
N ASP A 95 -11.93 4.64 -12.04
CA ASP A 95 -13.07 4.31 -12.91
C ASP A 95 -13.68 2.96 -12.54
N ASN A 96 -12.83 2.01 -12.15
CA ASN A 96 -13.22 0.65 -11.76
C ASN A 96 -13.44 0.47 -10.26
N ILE A 97 -13.46 1.56 -9.49
CA ILE A 97 -13.72 1.54 -8.04
C ILE A 97 -15.12 2.11 -7.79
N LEU A 98 -15.90 1.44 -6.94
CA LEU A 98 -17.16 1.96 -6.44
C LEU A 98 -16.84 3.04 -5.40
N TRP A 99 -17.20 4.28 -5.73
CA TRP A 99 -17.05 5.38 -4.78
C TRP A 99 -18.09 5.26 -3.68
N MET A 100 -17.63 5.29 -2.43
CA MET A 100 -18.47 5.33 -1.24
C MET A 100 -17.88 6.39 -0.31
N ASP A 101 -18.72 7.29 0.16
CA ASP A 101 -18.37 8.26 1.16
C ASP A 101 -18.26 7.62 2.55
N THR A 102 -17.65 8.36 3.47
CA THR A 102 -17.40 7.91 4.84
C THR A 102 -18.69 7.62 5.60
N ASP A 103 -19.74 8.42 5.37
CA ASP A 103 -21.01 8.27 6.07
C ASP A 103 -21.73 7.00 5.60
N THR A 104 -21.70 6.70 4.30
CA THR A 104 -22.18 5.42 3.77
C THR A 104 -21.45 4.22 4.39
N LEU A 105 -20.11 4.26 4.47
CA LEU A 105 -19.34 3.18 5.09
C LEU A 105 -19.69 2.97 6.57
N MET A 106 -19.96 4.05 7.30
CA MET A 106 -20.35 4.01 8.72
C MET A 106 -21.80 3.54 8.92
N ASN A 107 -22.75 4.08 8.15
CA ASN A 107 -24.17 3.77 8.26
C ASN A 107 -24.48 2.32 7.83
N LEU A 108 -23.75 1.79 6.85
CA LEU A 108 -23.78 0.38 6.49
C LEU A 108 -22.99 -0.52 7.46
N GLN A 109 -22.29 0.08 8.43
CA GLN A 109 -21.43 -0.63 9.39
C GLN A 109 -20.44 -1.57 8.69
N ILE A 110 -19.85 -1.10 7.57
CA ILE A 110 -18.86 -1.87 6.83
C ILE A 110 -17.66 -2.15 7.74
N PHE A 111 -17.23 -1.12 8.47
CA PHE A 111 -16.22 -1.21 9.51
C PHE A 111 -16.75 -0.57 10.80
N ALA A 112 -16.37 -1.13 11.94
CA ALA A 112 -16.66 -0.59 13.25
C ALA A 112 -15.37 -0.63 14.10
N PRO A 113 -14.37 0.22 13.82
CA PRO A 113 -13.19 0.28 14.67
C PRO A 113 -13.62 0.72 16.07
N LYS A 114 -13.49 -0.17 17.06
CA LYS A 114 -13.67 0.20 18.47
C LYS A 114 -12.39 0.84 18.95
N ASP A 115 -12.50 2.11 19.29
CA ASP A 115 -11.44 2.82 19.98
C ASP A 115 -11.24 2.24 21.37
N HIS A 116 -9.99 2.24 21.81
CA HIS A 116 -9.67 1.85 23.17
C HIS A 116 -10.15 2.95 24.13
N PRO A 117 -10.82 2.62 25.25
CA PRO A 117 -11.37 3.63 26.17
C PRO A 117 -10.31 4.54 26.80
N SER A 118 -9.04 4.11 26.79
CA SER A 118 -7.88 4.96 27.08
C SER A 118 -7.26 5.48 25.79
N SER A 119 -7.34 6.79 25.58
CA SER A 119 -6.73 7.53 24.45
C SER A 119 -5.20 7.34 24.38
N PHE A 120 -4.55 7.03 25.51
CA PHE A 120 -3.11 6.79 25.60
C PHE A 120 -2.65 5.46 24.99
N LYS A 121 -3.57 4.50 24.80
CA LYS A 121 -3.31 3.22 24.12
C LYS A 121 -3.85 3.21 22.68
N TRP A 122 -4.28 4.36 22.16
CA TRP A 122 -4.67 4.47 20.76
C TRP A 122 -3.48 4.14 19.87
N SER A 123 -3.63 3.08 19.08
CA SER A 123 -2.69 2.72 18.03
C SER A 123 -3.48 2.45 16.78
N TRP A 124 -3.06 3.06 15.66
CA TRP A 124 -3.63 2.86 14.33
C TRP A 124 -3.80 1.39 13.93
N ASN A 125 -3.02 0.49 14.53
CA ASN A 125 -3.03 -0.95 14.27
C ASN A 125 -3.64 -1.81 15.40
N ARG A 126 -4.22 -1.21 16.46
CA ARG A 126 -4.75 -1.96 17.63
C ARG A 126 -6.20 -1.63 17.99
N SER A 127 -6.94 -0.87 17.17
CA SER A 127 -8.39 -0.81 17.34
C SER A 127 -8.97 -2.20 17.11
N LYS A 128 -9.76 -2.69 18.08
CA LYS A 128 -10.47 -3.96 17.91
C LYS A 128 -11.63 -3.70 16.97
N GLU A 129 -11.88 -4.61 16.04
CA GLU A 129 -13.10 -4.53 15.24
C GLU A 129 -14.31 -4.82 16.15
N GLY A 130 -15.33 -3.96 16.06
CA GLY A 130 -16.63 -4.14 16.68
C GLY A 130 -17.53 -5.06 15.87
N PHE A 131 -18.83 -4.93 16.07
CA PHE A 131 -19.80 -5.63 15.22
C PHE A 131 -19.89 -4.88 13.88
N SER A 132 -19.43 -5.51 12.81
CA SER A 132 -19.40 -4.92 11.46
C SER A 132 -19.49 -6.01 10.39
N ILE A 133 -19.85 -5.62 9.18
CA ILE A 133 -19.82 -6.50 8.01
C ILE A 133 -18.42 -7.07 7.81
N PHE A 134 -17.37 -6.24 7.91
CA PHE A 134 -16.00 -6.74 7.84
C PHE A 134 -15.70 -7.80 8.90
N GLY A 135 -16.16 -7.61 10.14
CA GLY A 135 -15.99 -8.58 11.23
C GLY A 135 -16.65 -9.93 10.94
N LEU A 136 -17.83 -9.93 10.31
CA LEU A 136 -18.56 -11.15 9.92
C LEU A 136 -17.86 -11.92 8.80
N PHE A 137 -17.36 -11.21 7.79
CA PHE A 137 -16.79 -11.85 6.60
C PHE A 137 -15.29 -12.17 6.72
N ASN A 138 -14.54 -11.48 7.59
CA ASN A 138 -13.10 -11.68 7.73
C ASN A 138 -12.76 -13.00 8.45
N GLN A 139 -12.71 -14.08 7.68
CA GLN A 139 -12.25 -15.41 8.12
C GLN A 139 -10.84 -15.75 7.60
N CYS A 140 -10.07 -14.72 7.19
CA CYS A 140 -8.73 -14.89 6.64
C CYS A 140 -7.80 -15.56 7.65
N ALA A 141 -7.01 -16.54 7.20
CA ALA A 141 -6.04 -17.23 8.06
C ALA A 141 -4.78 -16.40 8.35
N SER A 142 -4.49 -15.38 7.54
CA SER A 142 -3.29 -14.54 7.66
C SER A 142 -3.62 -13.06 7.83
N LYS A 143 -2.73 -12.33 8.51
CA LYS A 143 -2.84 -10.87 8.68
C LYS A 143 -2.79 -10.12 7.34
N LEU A 144 -2.08 -10.66 6.35
CA LEU A 144 -2.03 -10.11 5.00
C LEU A 144 -3.39 -10.26 4.31
N GLY A 145 -4.02 -11.44 4.42
CA GLY A 145 -5.38 -11.68 3.94
C GLY A 145 -6.38 -10.71 4.57
N THR A 146 -6.36 -10.57 5.90
CA THR A 146 -7.21 -9.61 6.62
C THR A 146 -7.05 -8.18 6.13
N ARG A 147 -5.80 -7.72 5.89
CA ARG A 147 -5.53 -6.39 5.33
C ARG A 147 -6.07 -6.25 3.91
N ARG A 148 -5.84 -7.27 3.06
CA ARG A 148 -6.32 -7.27 1.69
C ARG A 148 -7.85 -7.23 1.64
N MET A 149 -8.51 -8.01 2.48
CA MET A 149 -9.97 -8.03 2.59
C MET A 149 -10.53 -6.67 3.03
N ARG A 150 -9.87 -6.00 3.98
CA ARG A 150 -10.23 -4.64 4.37
C ARG A 150 -10.14 -3.68 3.19
N THR A 151 -9.05 -3.74 2.41
CA THR A 151 -8.91 -2.94 1.18
C THR A 151 -10.03 -3.23 0.18
N LEU A 152 -10.37 -4.51 -0.04
CA LEU A 152 -11.43 -4.90 -0.98
C LEU A 152 -12.81 -4.36 -0.55
N MET A 153 -13.11 -4.36 0.75
CA MET A 153 -14.38 -3.83 1.27
C MET A 153 -14.40 -2.29 1.30
N SER A 154 -13.26 -1.64 1.50
CA SER A 154 -13.18 -0.17 1.43
C SER A 154 -13.23 0.39 0.01
N GLN A 155 -12.82 -0.42 -0.97
CA GLN A 155 -12.74 -0.05 -2.38
C GLN A 155 -13.28 -1.20 -3.25
N PRO A 156 -14.60 -1.45 -3.24
CA PRO A 156 -15.21 -2.46 -4.09
C PRO A 156 -14.94 -2.13 -5.55
N THR A 157 -14.76 -3.16 -6.38
CA THR A 157 -14.55 -2.95 -7.80
C THR A 157 -15.86 -2.99 -8.57
N LYS A 158 -15.96 -2.19 -9.64
CA LYS A 158 -17.05 -2.22 -10.63
C LYS A 158 -16.69 -3.06 -11.86
N ASP A 159 -15.45 -3.55 -11.92
CA ASP A 159 -14.96 -4.36 -13.04
C ASP A 159 -15.58 -5.76 -12.98
N ARG A 160 -16.45 -6.05 -13.95
CA ARG A 160 -17.18 -7.30 -14.05
C ARG A 160 -16.24 -8.50 -14.16
N TYR A 161 -15.16 -8.41 -14.93
CA TYR A 161 -14.22 -9.52 -15.11
C TYR A 161 -13.50 -9.86 -13.81
N VAL A 162 -13.12 -8.84 -13.04
CA VAL A 162 -12.50 -9.03 -11.72
C VAL A 162 -13.49 -9.65 -10.73
N ILE A 163 -14.76 -9.25 -10.77
CA ILE A 163 -15.81 -9.84 -9.92
C ILE A 163 -16.02 -11.32 -10.28
N GLU A 164 -16.20 -11.63 -11.56
CA GLU A 164 -16.43 -13.00 -12.05
C GLU A 164 -15.25 -13.92 -11.71
N SER A 165 -14.03 -13.50 -11.99
CA SER A 165 -12.82 -14.25 -11.64
C SER A 165 -12.72 -14.55 -10.13
N ARG A 166 -13.05 -13.58 -9.28
CA ARG A 166 -13.08 -13.80 -7.82
C ARG A 166 -14.17 -14.78 -7.41
N LEU A 167 -15.35 -14.71 -8.04
CA LEU A 167 -16.46 -15.62 -7.76
C LEU A 167 -16.17 -17.05 -8.21
N GLU A 168 -15.42 -17.26 -9.30
CA GLU A 168 -14.95 -18.58 -9.71
C GLU A 168 -14.06 -19.23 -8.65
N VAL A 169 -13.10 -18.47 -8.10
CA VAL A 169 -12.24 -18.95 -7.00
C VAL A 169 -13.08 -19.30 -5.76
N ILE A 170 -14.09 -18.48 -5.43
CA ILE A 170 -15.00 -18.77 -4.31
C ILE A 170 -15.79 -20.05 -4.57
N LYS A 171 -16.34 -20.24 -5.77
CA LYS A 171 -17.06 -21.47 -6.15
C LYS A 171 -16.17 -22.69 -5.98
N PHE A 172 -14.94 -22.64 -6.52
CA PHE A 172 -13.95 -23.70 -6.35
C PHE A 172 -13.74 -24.04 -4.87
N CYS A 173 -13.55 -23.03 -4.02
CA CYS A 173 -13.31 -23.21 -2.59
C CYS A 173 -14.51 -23.77 -1.80
N LEU A 174 -15.74 -23.57 -2.28
CA LEU A 174 -16.96 -24.03 -1.62
C LEU A 174 -17.34 -25.47 -1.96
N GLU A 175 -16.81 -26.02 -3.05
CA GLU A 175 -17.09 -27.39 -3.46
C GLU A 175 -16.43 -28.42 -2.51
N SER A 176 -17.23 -29.34 -1.96
CA SER A 176 -16.77 -30.32 -0.96
C SER A 176 -15.61 -31.19 -1.44
N ARG A 177 -15.54 -31.49 -2.75
CA ARG A 177 -14.42 -32.24 -3.35
C ARG A 177 -13.06 -31.53 -3.21
N HIS A 178 -13.05 -30.20 -3.14
CA HIS A 178 -11.82 -29.40 -2.98
C HIS A 178 -11.51 -29.06 -1.52
N ALA A 179 -12.40 -29.39 -0.58
CA ALA A 179 -12.21 -29.13 0.85
C ALA A 179 -10.83 -29.53 1.41
N PRO A 180 -10.24 -30.71 1.09
CA PRO A 180 -8.90 -31.04 1.61
C PRO A 180 -7.81 -30.12 1.07
N VAL A 181 -7.88 -29.75 -0.21
CA VAL A 181 -6.93 -28.82 -0.85
C VAL A 181 -7.05 -27.43 -0.24
N VAL A 182 -8.28 -26.93 -0.09
CA VAL A 182 -8.56 -25.61 0.50
C VAL A 182 -8.09 -25.55 1.96
N LYS A 183 -8.31 -26.62 2.73
CA LYS A 183 -7.84 -26.73 4.11
C LYS A 183 -6.31 -26.65 4.17
N ASN A 184 -5.61 -27.42 3.34
CA ASN A 184 -4.15 -27.39 3.26
C ASN A 184 -3.63 -25.98 2.89
N ILE A 185 -4.22 -25.34 1.88
CA ILE A 185 -3.87 -23.96 1.50
C ILE A 185 -4.06 -22.99 2.68
N ARG A 186 -5.19 -23.09 3.39
CA ARG A 186 -5.51 -22.24 4.54
C ARG A 186 -4.51 -22.38 5.68
N GLU A 187 -4.11 -23.61 5.99
CA GLU A 187 -3.11 -23.92 7.03
C GLU A 187 -1.75 -23.33 6.68
N ASN A 188 -1.30 -23.51 5.44
CA ASN A 188 -0.03 -22.96 4.96
C ASN A 188 -0.02 -21.42 4.92
N ILE A 189 -1.06 -20.80 4.38
CA ILE A 189 -1.15 -19.32 4.30
C ILE A 189 -1.18 -18.68 5.69
N SER A 190 -1.68 -19.38 6.73
CA SER A 190 -1.70 -18.85 8.10
C SER A 190 -0.30 -18.50 8.63
N HIS A 191 0.73 -19.15 8.12
CA HIS A 191 2.12 -18.94 8.49
C HIS A 191 2.81 -17.85 7.68
N VAL A 192 2.23 -17.43 6.55
CA VAL A 192 2.79 -16.39 5.69
C VAL A 192 2.68 -15.03 6.38
N GLN A 193 3.84 -14.48 6.77
CA GLN A 193 3.97 -13.16 7.35
C GLN A 193 4.40 -12.10 6.32
N CYS A 194 4.36 -10.83 6.72
CA CYS A 194 4.82 -9.73 5.87
C CYS A 194 6.35 -9.76 5.78
N VAL A 195 6.86 -10.45 4.75
CA VAL A 195 8.30 -10.62 4.47
C VAL A 195 9.03 -9.27 4.42
N SER A 196 8.41 -8.23 3.87
CA SER A 196 9.00 -6.89 3.82
C SER A 196 9.43 -6.37 5.19
N LYS A 197 8.63 -6.61 6.25
CA LYS A 197 9.01 -6.20 7.61
C LYS A 197 10.22 -6.97 8.13
N ILE A 198 10.24 -8.28 7.89
CA ILE A 198 11.35 -9.15 8.29
C ILE A 198 12.63 -8.69 7.57
N LEU A 199 12.55 -8.47 6.26
CA LEU A 199 13.67 -7.97 5.45
C LEU A 199 14.17 -6.60 5.91
N THR A 200 13.27 -5.68 6.30
CA THR A 200 13.70 -4.39 6.87
C THR A 200 14.51 -4.60 8.15
N HIS A 201 14.06 -5.45 9.07
CA HIS A 201 14.84 -5.74 10.29
C HIS A 201 16.20 -6.40 9.98
N LEU A 202 16.24 -7.29 8.98
CA LEU A 202 17.46 -7.96 8.53
C LEU A 202 18.47 -6.99 7.93
N LYS A 203 18.04 -6.19 6.95
CA LYS A 203 18.90 -5.18 6.29
C LYS A 203 19.52 -4.21 7.28
N ASN A 204 18.83 -3.92 8.37
CA ASN A 204 19.26 -2.93 9.36
C ASN A 204 20.04 -3.54 10.54
N GLY A 205 20.36 -4.83 10.51
CA GLY A 205 21.05 -5.52 11.61
C GLY A 205 20.22 -5.62 12.91
N LEU A 206 18.91 -5.34 12.85
CA LEU A 206 17.99 -5.39 13.99
C LEU A 206 17.22 -6.73 14.06
N ALA A 207 17.68 -7.74 13.34
CA ALA A 207 17.02 -9.03 13.25
C ALA A 207 17.34 -9.92 14.46
N THR A 208 16.34 -10.12 15.30
CA THR A 208 16.34 -11.18 16.32
C THR A 208 16.24 -12.59 15.72
N VAL A 209 16.61 -13.62 16.49
CA VAL A 209 16.47 -15.04 16.13
C VAL A 209 15.06 -15.38 15.65
N ASN A 210 14.03 -14.77 16.25
CA ASN A 210 12.64 -14.94 15.84
C ASN A 210 12.38 -14.50 14.40
N HIS A 211 13.03 -13.42 13.92
CA HIS A 211 12.89 -13.00 12.51
C HIS A 211 13.46 -14.04 11.55
N TRP A 212 14.60 -14.66 11.89
CA TRP A 212 15.20 -15.74 11.11
C TRP A 212 14.34 -17.00 11.10
N LEU A 213 13.81 -17.40 12.26
CA LEU A 213 12.88 -18.54 12.36
C LEU A 213 11.60 -18.32 11.55
N LEU A 214 11.04 -17.10 11.59
CA LEU A 214 9.87 -16.74 10.80
C LEU A 214 10.17 -16.77 9.29
N LEU A 215 11.35 -16.29 8.87
CA LEU A 215 11.77 -16.34 7.47
C LEU A 215 11.92 -17.79 6.98
N HIS A 216 12.61 -18.63 7.75
CA HIS A 216 12.77 -20.05 7.44
C HIS A 216 11.42 -20.74 7.33
N LYS A 217 10.50 -20.46 8.25
CA LYS A 217 9.15 -21.03 8.24
C LYS A 217 8.36 -20.61 7.00
N VAL A 218 8.49 -19.37 6.53
CA VAL A 218 7.83 -18.92 5.30
C VAL A 218 8.43 -19.57 4.05
N HIS A 219 9.74 -19.83 4.04
CA HIS A 219 10.43 -20.48 2.92
C HIS A 219 10.19 -21.99 2.84
N SER A 220 9.89 -22.64 3.98
CA SER A 220 9.70 -24.10 4.07
C SER A 220 8.27 -24.56 3.75
N ILE A 221 7.37 -23.65 3.37
CA ILE A 221 5.98 -23.90 2.96
C ILE A 221 5.95 -24.05 1.44
#